data_AF-A0A7I7JSX2-F1
#
_entry.id   AF-A0A7I7JSX2-F1
#
_cell.length_a   1.000
_cell.length_b   1.000
_cell.length_c   1.000
_cell.angle_alpha   90.00
_cell.angle_beta   90.00
_cell.angle_gamma   90.00
#
_symmetry.space_group_name_H-M   'P 1'
#
loop_
_entity.id
_entity.type
_entity.pdbx_description
1 polymer ?
#
loop_
_entity_poly.entity_id
_entity_poly.type
_entity_poly.pdbx_seq_one_letter_code
_entity_poly.pdbx_strand_id
1 'polypeptide(L)'
;MAAAKASDIPVVVVKHEFPAGAPVFAAGSPTCENHPIVAKYEADADNRITKVISDATGAVDIANDAGSASAQQVHETLMALLHSNWAAVTGTSRWKSAIATGHALDRSDLGSSAATGRAAHQAG
;
A
#
# COMPACT_ATOMS: atom_id res chain seq x y z
N MET A 1 -12.41 -1.20 -0.22
CA MET A 1 -13.21 -1.74 0.90
C MET A 1 -14.63 -2.11 0.47
N ALA A 2 -15.52 -1.17 0.13
CA ALA A 2 -16.89 -1.52 -0.30
C ALA A 2 -16.96 -2.53 -1.48
N ALA A 3 -16.13 -2.35 -2.52
CA ALA A 3 -16.07 -3.29 -3.63
C ALA A 3 -15.46 -4.67 -3.25
N ALA A 4 -14.63 -4.75 -2.20
CA ALA A 4 -14.16 -6.03 -1.68
C ALA A 4 -15.32 -6.79 -1.02
N LYS A 5 -16.04 -6.10 -0.13
CA LYS A 5 -17.19 -6.64 0.60
C LYS A 5 -18.30 -7.12 -0.35
N ALA A 6 -18.59 -6.36 -1.40
CA ALA A 6 -19.59 -6.74 -2.41
C ALA A 6 -19.21 -7.99 -3.24
N SER A 7 -17.94 -8.40 -3.21
CA SER A 7 -17.42 -9.54 -3.97
C SER A 7 -16.84 -10.63 -3.05
N ASP A 8 -17.24 -10.62 -1.77
CA ASP A 8 -16.82 -11.60 -0.75
C ASP A 8 -15.29 -11.74 -0.60
N ILE A 9 -14.57 -10.64 -0.84
CA ILE A 9 -13.12 -10.58 -0.66
C ILE A 9 -12.83 -10.13 0.77
N PRO A 10 -12.07 -10.91 1.58
CA PRO A 10 -11.69 -10.53 2.92
C PRO A 10 -11.00 -9.17 2.96
N VAL A 11 -11.37 -8.35 3.93
CA VAL A 11 -10.76 -7.04 4.19
C VAL A 11 -9.97 -7.16 5.48
N VAL A 12 -8.68 -6.83 5.44
CA VAL A 12 -7.85 -6.70 6.64
C VAL A 12 -7.74 -5.22 6.98
N VAL A 13 -7.99 -4.84 8.23
CA VAL A 13 -7.71 -3.50 8.76
C VAL A 13 -6.49 -3.59 9.66
N VAL A 14 -5.48 -2.76 9.39
CA VAL A 14 -4.23 -2.71 10.16
C VAL A 14 -4.18 -1.38 10.89
N LYS A 15 -4.01 -1.43 12.22
CA LYS A 15 -3.81 -0.28 13.10
C LYS A 15 -2.39 -0.32 13.65
N HIS A 16 -1.69 0.81 13.61
CA HIS A 16 -0.40 0.94 14.29
C HIS A 16 -0.64 1.50 15.69
N GLU A 17 -0.09 0.84 16.70
CA GLU A 17 -0.15 1.27 18.09
C GLU A 17 1.21 1.09 18.75
N PHE A 18 1.70 2.16 19.39
CA PHE A 18 2.93 2.19 20.18
C PHE A 18 2.60 2.43 21.65
N PRO A 19 3.54 2.15 22.58
CA PRO A 19 3.31 2.39 24.00
C PRO A 19 2.83 3.81 24.32
N ALA A 20 2.08 3.95 25.42
CA ALA A 20 1.63 5.25 25.89
C ALA A 20 2.81 6.22 26.05
N GLY A 21 2.65 7.46 25.56
CA GLY A 21 3.69 8.49 25.56
C GLY A 21 4.61 8.51 24.34
N ALA A 22 4.45 7.61 23.36
CA ALA A 22 5.16 7.67 22.09
C ALA A 22 4.83 8.97 21.31
N PRO A 23 5.77 9.49 20.47
CA PRO A 23 5.54 10.73 19.74
C PRO A 23 4.47 10.62 18.63
N VAL A 24 4.20 9.40 18.14
CA VAL A 24 3.16 9.10 17.14
C VAL A 24 2.56 7.73 17.48
N PHE A 25 1.27 7.52 17.18
CA PHE A 25 0.56 6.25 17.41
C PHE A 25 0.53 5.80 18.88
N ALA A 26 0.64 6.72 19.84
CA ALA A 26 0.62 6.38 21.27
C ALA A 26 -0.72 5.75 21.67
N ALA A 27 -0.67 4.63 22.37
CA ALA A 27 -1.84 3.93 22.90
C ALA A 27 -2.72 4.88 23.72
N GLY A 28 -4.03 4.88 23.42
CA GLY A 28 -5.03 5.75 24.06
C GLY A 28 -5.03 7.20 23.55
N SER A 29 -4.22 7.55 22.55
CA SER A 29 -4.26 8.87 21.91
C SER A 29 -5.11 8.86 20.63
N PRO A 30 -5.71 9.99 20.23
CA PRO A 30 -6.36 10.10 18.93
C PRO A 30 -5.43 9.79 17.74
N THR A 31 -4.11 9.86 17.94
CA THR A 31 -3.12 9.59 16.89
C THR A 31 -2.93 8.10 16.61
N CYS A 32 -3.40 7.19 17.48
CA CYS A 32 -3.42 5.75 17.21
C CYS A 32 -4.72 5.25 16.60
N GLU A 33 -5.74 6.10 16.48
CA GLU A 33 -7.03 5.73 15.91
C GLU A 33 -6.99 5.77 14.38
N ASN A 34 -7.65 4.80 13.75
CA ASN A 34 -7.80 4.80 12.30
C ASN A 34 -8.72 5.95 11.86
N HIS A 35 -8.45 6.48 10.66
CA HIS A 35 -9.33 7.48 10.06
C HIS A 35 -10.78 6.94 9.94
N PRO A 36 -11.84 7.76 10.15
CA PRO A 36 -13.23 7.28 10.18
C PRO A 36 -13.68 6.48 8.95
N ILE A 37 -13.06 6.76 7.78
CA ILE A 37 -13.32 6.02 6.53
C ILE A 37 -12.90 4.53 6.64
N VAL A 38 -11.86 4.23 7.41
CA VAL A 38 -11.33 2.88 7.66
C VAL A 38 -11.97 2.27 8.91
N ALA A 39 -12.12 3.05 9.99
CA ALA A 39 -12.64 2.58 11.28
C ALA A 39 -14.01 1.86 11.15
N LYS A 40 -14.88 2.33 10.25
CA LYS A 40 -16.18 1.69 9.98
C LYS A 40 -16.13 0.25 9.46
N TYR A 41 -14.96 -0.23 9.05
CA TYR A 41 -14.75 -1.59 8.55
C TYR A 41 -14.01 -2.49 9.56
N GLU A 42 -13.63 -1.98 10.73
CA GLU A 42 -12.87 -2.75 11.73
C GLU A 42 -13.65 -3.94 12.29
N ALA A 43 -14.96 -3.78 12.50
CA ALA A 43 -15.83 -4.85 12.98
C ALA A 43 -16.00 -6.00 11.97
N ASP A 44 -15.77 -5.73 10.68
CA ASP A 44 -15.92 -6.67 9.58
C ASP A 44 -14.56 -7.21 9.06
N ALA A 45 -13.45 -6.84 9.70
CA ALA A 45 -12.12 -7.12 9.19
C ALA A 45 -11.66 -8.54 9.57
N ASP A 46 -11.39 -9.36 8.56
CA ASP A 46 -10.80 -10.69 8.72
C ASP A 46 -9.27 -10.59 8.77
N ASN A 47 -8.64 -11.39 9.61
CA ASN A 47 -7.26 -11.14 10.05
C ASN A 47 -6.16 -11.60 9.07
N ARG A 48 -6.39 -11.73 7.75
CA ARG A 48 -5.34 -12.18 6.79
C ARG A 48 -5.55 -11.77 5.31
N ILE A 49 -4.40 -11.43 4.69
CA ILE A 49 -4.03 -11.23 3.26
C ILE A 49 -3.66 -9.78 2.88
N THR A 50 -2.42 -9.63 2.38
CA THR A 50 -1.80 -8.40 1.89
C THR A 50 -2.05 -8.23 0.38
N LYS A 51 -2.89 -7.26 -0.01
CA LYS A 51 -2.94 -6.70 -1.37
C LYS A 51 -2.52 -5.24 -1.28
N VAL A 52 -1.52 -4.81 -2.06
CA VAL A 52 -1.00 -3.44 -2.05
C VAL A 52 -1.66 -2.65 -3.19
N ILE A 53 -2.34 -1.56 -2.84
CA ILE A 53 -2.95 -0.65 -3.82
C ILE A 53 -2.07 0.59 -3.90
N SER A 54 -1.71 1.02 -5.11
CA SER A 54 -0.78 2.14 -5.31
C SER A 54 -1.37 3.51 -4.99
N ASP A 55 -2.69 3.63 -4.88
CA ASP A 55 -3.33 4.89 -4.48
C ASP A 55 -3.59 4.96 -2.96
N ALA A 56 -3.07 4.00 -2.19
CA ALA A 56 -3.01 4.08 -0.74
C ALA A 56 -1.91 5.07 -0.33
N THR A 57 -2.31 6.31 -0.05
CA THR A 57 -1.43 7.39 0.42
C THR A 57 -1.18 7.23 1.92
N GLY A 58 -0.03 6.69 2.31
CA GLY A 58 0.37 6.56 3.71
C GLY A 58 1.89 6.67 3.94
N ALA A 59 2.65 7.01 2.89
CA ALA A 59 4.08 7.24 3.04
C ALA A 59 4.31 8.55 3.79
N VAL A 60 5.38 8.58 4.57
CA VAL A 60 5.84 9.75 5.33
C VAL A 60 7.23 10.15 4.82
N ASP A 61 7.60 11.40 5.02
CA ASP A 61 8.97 11.84 4.78
C ASP A 61 9.92 11.08 5.72
N ILE A 62 11.05 10.63 5.19
CA ILE A 62 12.09 9.94 5.97
C ILE A 62 13.40 10.72 5.88
N ALA A 63 14.06 10.88 7.03
CA ALA A 63 15.41 11.42 7.12
C ALA A 63 16.16 10.78 8.30
N ASN A 64 17.39 10.35 8.07
CA ASN A 64 18.31 9.79 9.07
C ASN A 64 19.76 9.90 8.55
N ASP A 65 20.72 9.33 9.28
CA ASP A 65 22.15 9.40 8.94
C ASP A 65 22.52 8.79 7.57
N ALA A 66 21.68 7.92 7.01
CA ALA A 66 21.87 7.34 5.67
C ALA A 66 21.31 8.21 4.53
N GLY A 67 20.58 9.30 4.85
CA GLY A 67 20.03 10.24 3.88
C GLY A 67 18.55 10.58 4.14
N SER A 68 17.91 11.15 3.12
CA SER A 68 16.51 11.56 3.18
C SER A 68 15.76 11.28 1.88
N ALA A 69 14.47 11.00 1.98
CA ALA A 69 13.56 10.89 0.85
C ALA A 69 12.19 11.48 1.21
N SER A 70 11.56 12.14 0.24
CA SER A 70 10.19 12.62 0.44
C SER A 70 9.19 11.47 0.51
N ALA A 71 8.03 11.70 1.11
CA ALA A 71 6.91 10.75 1.14
C ALA A 71 6.55 10.25 -0.27
N GLN A 72 6.60 11.13 -1.27
CA GLN A 72 6.36 10.77 -2.67
C GLN A 72 7.43 9.80 -3.18
N GLN A 73 8.72 10.11 -3.00
CA GLN A 73 9.81 9.25 -3.44
C GLN A 73 9.75 7.88 -2.75
N VAL A 74 9.49 7.84 -1.44
CA VAL A 74 9.30 6.60 -0.68
C VAL A 74 8.18 5.77 -1.28
N HIS A 75 7.02 6.39 -1.51
CA HIS A 75 5.85 5.73 -2.07
C HIS A 75 6.12 5.16 -3.46
N GLU A 76 6.59 5.99 -4.40
CA GLU A 76 6.83 5.59 -5.79
C GLU A 76 7.89 4.49 -5.89
N THR A 77 8.98 4.61 -5.14
CA THR A 77 10.06 3.62 -5.11
C THR A 77 9.56 2.29 -4.56
N LEU A 78 8.81 2.29 -3.46
CA LEU A 78 8.23 1.07 -2.91
C LEU A 78 7.21 0.43 -3.84
N MET A 79 6.38 1.22 -4.52
CA MET A 79 5.41 0.69 -5.49
C MET A 79 6.12 0.02 -6.67
N ALA A 80 7.17 0.63 -7.21
CA ALA A 80 7.97 0.03 -8.28
C ALA A 80 8.68 -1.25 -7.81
N LEU A 81 9.30 -1.22 -6.63
CA LEU A 81 9.99 -2.38 -6.05
C LEU A 81 9.02 -3.55 -5.81
N LEU A 82 7.88 -3.30 -5.17
CA LEU A 82 6.86 -4.31 -4.92
C LEU A 82 6.35 -4.88 -6.25
N HIS A 83 6.09 -4.03 -7.25
CA HIS A 83 5.60 -4.50 -8.54
C HIS A 83 6.60 -5.37 -9.30
N SER A 84 7.90 -5.09 -9.13
CA SER A 84 8.96 -5.81 -9.82
C SER A 84 9.02 -7.29 -9.51
N ASN A 85 8.49 -7.76 -8.37
CA ASN A 85 8.59 -9.18 -8.03
C ASN A 85 7.55 -9.70 -7.01
N TRP A 86 7.06 -8.85 -6.12
CA TRP A 86 6.33 -9.29 -4.92
C TRP A 86 4.81 -9.03 -4.97
N ALA A 87 4.34 -8.10 -5.79
CA ALA A 87 2.91 -7.76 -5.87
C ALA A 87 2.46 -7.33 -7.29
N ALA A 88 1.18 -7.55 -7.60
CA ALA A 88 0.53 -6.86 -8.71
C ALA A 88 0.07 -5.47 -8.23
N VAL A 89 0.93 -4.47 -8.37
CA VAL A 89 0.63 -3.09 -7.94
C VAL A 89 -0.25 -2.44 -8.99
N THR A 90 -1.39 -1.90 -8.57
CA THR A 90 -2.34 -1.23 -9.47
C THR A 90 -3.18 -0.19 -8.73
N GLY A 91 -3.90 0.65 -9.48
CA GLY A 91 -4.86 1.61 -8.93
C GLY A 91 -6.23 1.00 -8.65
N THR A 92 -7.02 1.66 -7.79
CA THR A 92 -8.33 1.17 -7.32
C THR A 92 -9.29 0.83 -8.46
N SER A 93 -9.34 1.63 -9.53
CA SER A 93 -10.27 1.41 -10.66
C SER A 93 -9.97 0.12 -11.41
N ARG A 94 -8.68 -0.16 -11.70
CA ARG A 94 -8.25 -1.38 -12.39
C ARG A 94 -8.47 -2.60 -11.50
N TRP A 95 -8.18 -2.48 -10.20
CA TRP A 95 -8.45 -3.52 -9.23
C TRP A 95 -9.94 -3.87 -9.12
N LYS A 96 -10.84 -2.88 -9.08
CA LYS A 96 -12.30 -3.12 -9.09
C LYS A 96 -12.75 -3.84 -10.36
N SER A 97 -12.22 -3.45 -11.52
CA SER A 97 -12.51 -4.10 -12.79
C SER A 97 -12.04 -5.56 -12.81
N ALA A 98 -10.83 -5.83 -12.32
CA ALA A 98 -10.28 -7.19 -12.20
C ALA A 98 -11.17 -8.10 -11.34
N ILE A 99 -11.70 -7.57 -10.23
CA ILE A 99 -12.64 -8.30 -9.37
C ILE A 99 -13.95 -8.58 -10.10
N ALA A 100 -14.54 -7.56 -10.73
CA ALA A 100 -15.82 -7.70 -11.42
C ALA A 100 -15.75 -8.69 -12.61
N THR A 101 -14.58 -8.79 -13.25
CA THR A 101 -14.36 -9.63 -14.44
C THR A 101 -13.70 -10.96 -14.14
N GLY A 102 -13.32 -11.23 -12.88
CA GLY A 102 -12.54 -12.42 -12.49
C GLY A 102 -11.14 -12.53 -13.11
N HIS A 103 -10.64 -11.46 -13.75
CA HIS A 103 -9.33 -11.48 -14.39
C HIS A 103 -8.22 -11.13 -13.40
N ALA A 104 -7.18 -11.97 -13.35
CA ALA A 104 -6.01 -11.69 -12.54
C ALA A 104 -5.27 -10.43 -13.04
N LEU A 105 -4.73 -9.64 -12.11
CA LEU A 105 -3.90 -8.49 -12.45
C LEU A 105 -2.53 -8.94 -12.93
N ASP A 106 -2.01 -8.27 -13.95
CA ASP A 106 -0.65 -8.49 -14.45
C ASP A 106 0.39 -8.25 -13.34
N ARG A 107 1.42 -9.09 -13.30
CA ARG A 107 2.61 -8.92 -12.46
C ARG A 107 3.81 -8.64 -13.35
N SER A 108 4.77 -7.87 -12.83
CA SER A 108 6.09 -7.72 -13.46
C SER A 108 7.07 -8.76 -12.90
N ASP A 109 8.31 -8.72 -13.38
CA ASP A 109 9.44 -9.51 -12.92
C ASP A 109 10.71 -8.65 -12.84
N LEU A 110 11.67 -9.07 -12.01
CA LEU A 110 12.85 -8.29 -11.71
C LEU A 110 13.72 -8.05 -12.96
N GLY A 111 13.78 -9.03 -13.87
CA GLY A 111 14.60 -8.96 -15.07
C GLY A 111 14.07 -7.91 -16.06
N SER A 112 12.78 -7.99 -16.38
CA SER A 112 12.12 -7.00 -17.25
C SER A 112 12.11 -5.61 -16.62
N SER A 113 11.79 -5.51 -15.32
CA SER A 113 11.79 -4.24 -14.58
C SER A 113 13.18 -3.56 -14.60
N ALA A 114 14.26 -4.31 -14.35
CA ALA A 114 15.62 -3.77 -14.37
C ALA A 114 16.05 -3.34 -15.79
N ALA A 115 15.63 -4.05 -16.83
CA ALA A 115 15.91 -3.67 -18.22
C ALA A 115 15.21 -2.35 -18.59
N THR A 116 13.92 -2.22 -18.28
CA THR A 116 13.16 -0.98 -18.51
C THR A 116 13.72 0.19 -17.71
N GLY A 117 14.07 -0.02 -16.43
CA GLY A 117 14.66 1.01 -15.57
C GLY A 117 15.98 1.54 -16.13
N ARG A 118 16.87 0.66 -16.60
CA ARG A 118 18.12 1.09 -17.26
C ARG A 118 17.85 1.95 -18.49
N ALA A 119 16.94 1.54 -19.36
CA ALA A 119 16.60 2.30 -20.56
C ALA A 119 16.03 3.69 -20.22
N ALA A 120 15.16 3.78 -19.21
CA ALA A 120 14.53 5.03 -18.79
C ALA A 120 15.54 6.05 -18.21
N HIS A 121 16.55 5.58 -17.46
CA HIS A 121 17.55 6.45 -16.82
C HIS A 121 18.81 6.69 -17.66
N GLN A 122 19.00 5.98 -18.77
CA GLN A 122 20.08 6.24 -19.75
C GLN A 122 19.71 7.28 -20.82
N ALA A 123 18.42 7.61 -20.93
CA ALA A 123 17.88 8.52 -21.94
C ALA A 123 17.76 9.99 -21.47
N GLY A 124 18.23 10.32 -20.27
CA GLY A 124 18.24 11.68 -19.69
C GLY A 124 19.64 12.06 -19.22
#